data_AF-A0A9E2F5C3-F1
#
_entry.id   AF-A0A9E2F5C3-F1
#
_cell.length_a   1.000
_cell.length_b   1.000
_cell.length_c   1.000
_cell.angle_alpha   90.00
_cell.angle_beta   90.00
_cell.angle_gamma   90.00
#
_symmetry.space_group_name_H-M   'P 1'
#
loop_
_entity.id
_entity.type
_entity.pdbx_description
1 polymer ?
#
loop_
_entity_poly.entity_id
_entity_poly.type
_entity_poly.pdbx_seq_one_letter_code
_entity_poly.pdbx_strand_id
1 'polypeptide(L)'
;MSSSIIVFSILGIILVACALAMVVLPLFRKRDGQQNAPTAAIVTAVTLPVVAYMFYVTVSNFDWSAPPRQEASRAAPLEQATSLPEAVESLEARLVESPEDVGGWLLLGRTYMQLQRLPDARRAFTAAYQLEPSNDAKLSLAEIDIIQDRANLGGQAGVAVEQVLAEEPDNQKALFYGGMAAMLRGDNDMVVARWQKLLNMSPPDQIRAILEQQLAQLGAAPPAEALVEERVEPVGSGIAVSVSITDELREQVGANAVLFLLARQPDVPGPPIAAVRASARQLPTSLRISDDNAMVAGRTLSGLQSVELVARVSNGGGPIAASGDLYGEVIWNASDESGAAVDIMIDQIVE
;
A
#
# COMPACT_ATOMS: atom_id res chain seq x y z
N MET A 1 24.40 -32.54 -6.75
CA MET A 1 23.32 -32.63 -5.76
C MET A 1 23.85 -32.09 -4.45
N SER A 2 23.34 -30.95 -3.99
CA SER A 2 23.78 -30.34 -2.73
C SER A 2 23.48 -31.26 -1.55
N SER A 3 24.35 -31.30 -0.53
CA SER A 3 24.20 -32.18 0.64
C SER A 3 22.83 -32.05 1.33
N SER A 4 22.22 -30.86 1.29
CA SER A 4 20.88 -30.60 1.82
C SER A 4 19.76 -31.37 1.10
N ILE A 5 19.90 -31.57 -0.22
CA ILE A 5 18.93 -32.33 -1.04
C ILE A 5 18.94 -33.80 -0.64
N ILE A 6 20.15 -34.34 -0.40
CA ILE A 6 20.33 -35.74 0.00
C ILE A 6 19.76 -35.94 1.41
N VAL A 7 20.06 -35.06 2.36
CA VAL A 7 19.54 -35.15 3.73
C VAL A 7 18.02 -35.02 3.78
N PHE A 8 17.44 -34.04 3.08
CA PHE A 8 15.98 -33.88 3.01
C PHE A 8 15.30 -35.10 2.38
N SER A 9 15.86 -35.62 1.28
CA SER A 9 15.32 -36.82 0.62
C SER A 9 15.36 -38.03 1.54
N ILE A 10 16.46 -38.22 2.28
CA ILE A 10 16.58 -39.29 3.27
C ILE A 10 15.53 -39.12 4.38
N LEU A 11 15.36 -37.90 4.91
CA LEU A 11 14.38 -37.63 5.97
C LEU A 11 12.94 -37.89 5.49
N GLY A 12 12.61 -37.45 4.27
CA GLY A 12 11.31 -37.69 3.64
C GLY A 12 11.04 -39.17 3.41
N ILE A 13 12.03 -39.94 2.94
CA ILE A 13 11.93 -41.39 2.77
C ILE A 13 11.69 -42.08 4.12
N ILE A 14 12.42 -41.68 5.17
CA ILE A 14 12.25 -42.25 6.53
C ILE A 14 10.83 -41.96 7.05
N LEU A 15 10.33 -40.75 6.87
CA LEU A 15 9.02 -40.33 7.38
C LEU A 15 7.90 -41.05 6.64
N VAL A 16 8.01 -41.19 5.32
CA VAL A 16 7.10 -41.99 4.50
C VAL A 16 7.14 -43.47 4.90
N ALA A 17 8.34 -44.04 5.13
CA ALA A 17 8.49 -45.43 5.57
C ALA A 17 7.88 -45.67 6.96
N CYS A 18 8.04 -44.74 7.91
CA CYS A 18 7.42 -44.81 9.23
C CYS A 18 5.89 -44.71 9.16
N ALA A 19 5.35 -43.80 8.34
CA ALA A 19 3.92 -43.66 8.14
C ALA A 19 3.32 -44.94 7.49
N LEU A 20 4.00 -45.47 6.47
CA LEU A 20 3.69 -46.76 5.87
C LEU A 20 3.71 -47.89 6.89
N ALA A 21 4.75 -47.97 7.72
CA ALA A 21 4.86 -49.01 8.74
C ALA A 21 3.70 -48.92 9.75
N MET A 22 3.32 -47.74 10.22
CA MET A 22 2.20 -47.56 11.15
C MET A 22 0.84 -47.96 10.57
N VAL A 23 0.63 -47.76 9.28
CA VAL A 23 -0.66 -48.08 8.62
C VAL A 23 -0.68 -49.53 8.14
N VAL A 24 0.42 -50.03 7.59
CA VAL A 24 0.49 -51.34 6.93
C VAL A 24 0.72 -52.48 7.92
N LEU A 25 1.56 -52.32 8.96
CA LEU A 25 1.76 -53.38 9.97
C LEU A 25 0.47 -53.85 10.67
N PRO A 26 -0.44 -52.97 11.12
CA PRO A 26 -1.67 -53.42 11.78
C PRO A 26 -2.63 -54.11 10.79
N LEU A 27 -2.58 -53.77 9.50
CA LEU A 27 -3.38 -54.40 8.44
C LEU A 27 -2.93 -55.83 8.09
N PHE A 28 -1.65 -56.16 8.33
CA PHE A 28 -1.13 -57.54 8.21
C PHE A 28 -1.28 -58.36 9.49
N ARG A 29 -1.58 -57.75 10.64
CA ARG A 29 -1.78 -58.46 11.91
C ARG A 29 -3.22 -58.95 12.04
N LYS A 30 -3.39 -60.27 12.07
CA LYS A 30 -4.68 -60.92 12.34
C LYS A 30 -5.08 -60.70 13.79
N ARG A 31 -6.14 -59.94 14.04
CA ARG A 31 -6.75 -59.73 15.37
C ARG A 31 -8.03 -60.57 15.42
N ASP A 32 -8.24 -61.27 16.54
CA ASP A 32 -9.34 -62.24 16.68
C ASP A 32 -10.69 -61.66 16.22
N GLY A 33 -11.28 -62.30 15.21
CA GLY A 33 -12.57 -61.94 14.62
C GLY A 33 -12.54 -61.18 13.28
N GLN A 34 -11.38 -60.72 12.77
CA GLN A 34 -11.31 -59.93 11.53
C GLN A 34 -10.45 -60.59 10.44
N GLN A 35 -10.95 -60.64 9.19
CA GLN A 35 -10.23 -61.19 8.04
C GLN A 35 -9.12 -60.25 7.57
N ASN A 36 -7.94 -60.80 7.24
CA ASN A 36 -6.80 -60.03 6.74
C ASN A 36 -7.17 -59.36 5.40
N ALA A 37 -6.82 -58.09 5.21
CA ALA A 37 -7.09 -57.33 3.99
C ALA A 37 -5.76 -56.94 3.27
N PRO A 38 -5.02 -57.91 2.70
CA PRO A 38 -3.69 -57.65 2.12
C PRO A 38 -3.76 -56.73 0.88
N THR A 39 -4.87 -56.76 0.15
CA THR A 39 -5.11 -55.87 -0.99
C THR A 39 -5.24 -54.41 -0.56
N ALA A 40 -5.95 -54.14 0.54
CA ALA A 40 -6.06 -52.79 1.10
C ALA A 40 -4.70 -52.26 1.59
N ALA A 41 -3.88 -53.13 2.16
CA ALA A 41 -2.51 -52.79 2.57
C ALA A 41 -1.63 -52.41 1.37
N ILE A 42 -1.68 -53.18 0.29
CA ILE A 42 -0.90 -52.92 -0.94
C ILE A 42 -1.38 -51.63 -1.63
N VAL A 43 -2.71 -51.45 -1.76
CA VAL A 43 -3.28 -50.25 -2.37
C VAL A 43 -2.84 -49.01 -1.61
N THR A 44 -2.97 -49.01 -0.29
CA THR A 44 -2.55 -47.87 0.55
C THR A 44 -1.05 -47.61 0.45
N ALA A 45 -0.25 -48.67 0.34
CA ALA A 45 1.20 -48.53 0.25
C ALA A 45 1.69 -47.88 -1.04
N VAL A 46 0.91 -48.00 -2.13
CA VAL A 46 1.24 -47.44 -3.43
C VAL A 46 0.57 -46.09 -3.64
N THR A 47 -0.69 -45.91 -3.24
CA THR A 47 -1.42 -44.66 -3.47
C THR A 47 -0.91 -43.51 -2.63
N LEU A 48 -0.56 -43.77 -1.36
CA LEU A 48 -0.14 -42.71 -0.44
C LEU A 48 1.14 -41.97 -0.92
N PRO A 49 2.23 -42.65 -1.31
CA PRO A 49 3.43 -41.97 -1.81
C PRO A 49 3.19 -41.24 -3.14
N VAL A 50 2.38 -41.81 -4.02
CA VAL A 50 2.06 -41.22 -5.33
C VAL A 50 1.26 -39.92 -5.15
N VAL A 51 0.24 -39.93 -4.27
CA VAL A 51 -0.54 -38.72 -3.96
C VAL A 51 0.33 -37.67 -3.28
N ALA A 52 1.17 -38.06 -2.32
CA ALA A 52 2.10 -37.14 -1.66
C ALA A 52 3.08 -36.50 -2.66
N TYR A 53 3.64 -37.28 -3.58
CA TYR A 53 4.52 -36.79 -4.64
C TYR A 53 3.78 -35.84 -5.60
N MET A 54 2.57 -36.19 -6.02
CA MET A 54 1.78 -35.38 -6.94
C MET A 54 1.33 -34.06 -6.29
N PHE A 55 0.93 -34.09 -5.02
CA PHE A 55 0.62 -32.90 -4.23
C PHE A 55 1.85 -32.01 -4.09
N TYR A 56 3.01 -32.61 -3.83
CA TYR A 56 4.27 -31.89 -3.75
C TYR A 56 4.60 -31.16 -5.06
N VAL A 57 4.54 -31.82 -6.22
CA VAL A 57 4.90 -31.19 -7.50
C VAL A 57 3.88 -30.12 -7.94
N THR A 58 2.61 -30.24 -7.56
CA THR A 58 1.55 -29.30 -7.98
C THR A 58 1.37 -28.11 -7.06
N VAL A 59 1.62 -28.27 -5.75
CA VAL A 59 1.44 -27.21 -4.73
C VAL A 59 2.75 -26.55 -4.35
N SER A 60 3.89 -27.25 -4.47
CA SER A 60 5.18 -26.67 -4.11
C SER A 60 5.63 -25.68 -5.17
N ASN A 61 5.87 -24.44 -4.74
CA ASN A 61 6.51 -23.40 -5.54
C ASN A 61 8.03 -23.33 -5.28
N PHE A 62 8.61 -24.44 -4.81
CA PHE A 62 10.01 -24.52 -4.41
C PHE A 62 10.90 -24.92 -5.58
N ASP A 63 11.75 -24.00 -6.02
CA ASP A 63 12.73 -24.25 -7.08
C ASP A 63 13.98 -24.94 -6.51
N TRP A 64 14.14 -26.23 -6.84
CA TRP A 64 15.30 -27.05 -6.43
C TRP A 64 16.57 -26.75 -7.23
N SER A 65 16.44 -26.05 -8.36
CA SER A 65 17.55 -25.68 -9.24
C SER A 65 18.10 -24.28 -8.93
N ALA A 66 17.31 -23.47 -8.22
CA ALA A 66 17.80 -22.23 -7.65
C ALA A 66 18.97 -22.56 -6.68
N PRO A 67 20.08 -21.78 -6.70
CA PRO A 67 21.04 -21.83 -5.61
C PRO A 67 20.27 -21.67 -4.30
N PRO A 68 20.69 -22.35 -3.20
CA PRO A 68 19.98 -22.23 -1.94
C PRO A 68 19.83 -20.73 -1.69
N ARG A 69 18.59 -20.24 -1.77
CA ARG A 69 18.25 -18.94 -1.21
C ARG A 69 18.77 -19.10 0.20
N GLN A 70 19.88 -18.42 0.51
CA GLN A 70 20.21 -18.10 1.88
C GLN A 70 19.03 -17.26 2.34
N GLU A 71 17.97 -17.96 2.70
CA GLU A 71 17.18 -17.72 3.87
C GLU A 71 17.78 -16.54 4.62
N ALA A 72 17.07 -15.43 4.49
CA ALA A 72 16.81 -14.47 5.55
C ALA A 72 16.32 -15.16 6.87
N SER A 73 16.83 -16.35 7.18
CA SER A 73 16.46 -17.32 8.22
C SER A 73 17.73 -17.96 8.82
N ARG A 74 18.87 -17.25 8.77
CA ARG A 74 19.62 -16.97 10.01
C ARG A 74 19.22 -15.60 10.56
N ALA A 75 17.92 -15.35 10.67
CA ALA A 75 17.42 -14.40 11.63
C ALA A 75 17.49 -15.07 13.01
N ALA A 76 18.61 -14.84 13.71
CA ALA A 76 18.71 -15.00 15.16
C ALA A 76 19.75 -13.98 15.66
N PRO A 77 19.37 -13.01 16.51
CA PRO A 77 18.08 -12.33 16.53
C PRO A 77 18.24 -10.82 16.27
N LEU A 78 17.46 -10.28 15.33
CA LEU A 78 16.95 -8.91 15.51
C LEU A 78 16.09 -8.79 16.78
N GLU A 79 15.72 -9.91 17.43
CA GLU A 79 15.07 -9.95 18.75
C GLU A 79 15.95 -9.45 19.91
N GLN A 80 17.27 -9.30 19.73
CA GLN A 80 18.17 -8.72 20.75
C GLN A 80 18.50 -7.25 20.51
N ALA A 81 18.29 -6.75 19.29
CA ALA A 81 18.39 -5.32 19.02
C ALA A 81 17.16 -4.66 19.63
N THR A 82 17.35 -3.96 20.75
CA THR A 82 16.26 -3.24 21.43
C THR A 82 15.87 -2.00 20.61
N SER A 83 16.74 -1.59 19.69
CA SER A 83 16.54 -0.44 18.81
C SER A 83 17.10 -0.65 17.39
N LEU A 84 16.49 0.03 16.41
CA LEU A 84 16.91 0.00 15.00
C LEU A 84 18.39 0.41 14.77
N PRO A 85 18.99 1.34 15.53
CA PRO A 85 20.43 1.63 15.43
C PRO A 85 21.34 0.46 15.81
N GLU A 86 21.03 -0.28 16.89
CA GLU A 86 21.82 -1.45 17.30
C GLU A 86 21.76 -2.58 16.26
N ALA A 87 20.60 -2.75 15.63
CA ALA A 87 20.42 -3.68 14.52
C ALA A 87 21.30 -3.33 13.31
N VAL A 88 21.45 -2.04 13.00
CA VAL A 88 22.34 -1.57 11.93
C VAL A 88 23.79 -1.83 12.27
N GLU A 89 24.24 -1.50 13.48
CA GLU A 89 25.62 -1.71 13.91
C GLU A 89 26.02 -3.19 13.85
N SER A 90 25.13 -4.08 14.31
CA SER A 90 25.33 -5.53 14.21
C SER A 90 25.42 -6.01 12.75
N LEU A 91 24.57 -5.48 11.87
CA LEU A 91 24.57 -5.79 10.45
C LEU A 91 25.86 -5.30 9.76
N GLU A 92 26.34 -4.11 10.10
CA GLU A 92 27.61 -3.57 9.59
C GLU A 92 28.80 -4.41 10.04
N ALA A 93 28.88 -4.77 11.33
CA ALA A 93 29.95 -5.60 11.86
C ALA A 93 30.02 -6.95 11.13
N ARG A 94 28.87 -7.57 10.84
CA ARG A 94 28.81 -8.82 10.07
C ARG A 94 29.33 -8.63 8.64
N LEU A 95 28.96 -7.54 7.99
CA LEU A 95 29.38 -7.27 6.61
C LEU A 95 30.86 -6.92 6.49
N VAL A 96 31.52 -6.53 7.58
CA VAL A 96 32.98 -6.45 7.66
C VAL A 96 33.61 -7.86 7.65
N GLU A 97 33.02 -8.81 8.37
CA GLU A 97 33.49 -10.20 8.41
C GLU A 97 33.12 -11.02 7.17
N SER A 98 32.02 -10.69 6.51
CA SER A 98 31.49 -11.36 5.32
C SER A 98 31.16 -10.34 4.22
N PRO A 99 32.18 -9.72 3.61
CA PRO A 99 31.99 -8.66 2.61
C PRO A 99 31.33 -9.14 1.32
N GLU A 100 31.29 -10.45 1.06
CA GLU A 100 30.64 -11.07 -0.09
C GLU A 100 29.12 -11.31 0.08
N ASP A 101 28.54 -10.99 1.24
CA ASP A 101 27.11 -11.15 1.53
C ASP A 101 26.26 -10.08 0.79
N VAL A 102 25.95 -10.33 -0.48
CA VAL A 102 25.11 -9.47 -1.33
C VAL A 102 23.76 -9.17 -0.66
N GLY A 103 23.12 -10.19 -0.08
CA GLY A 103 21.82 -10.05 0.59
C GLY A 103 21.89 -9.14 1.81
N GLY A 104 22.97 -9.26 2.59
CA GLY A 104 23.24 -8.38 3.72
C GLY A 104 23.49 -6.93 3.30
N TRP A 105 24.23 -6.68 2.21
CA TRP A 105 24.41 -5.34 1.66
C TRP A 105 23.09 -4.72 1.17
N LEU A 106 22.24 -5.50 0.50
CA LEU A 106 20.91 -5.06 0.06
C LEU A 106 20.01 -4.71 1.26
N LEU A 107 20.01 -5.56 2.30
CA LEU A 107 19.27 -5.30 3.53
C LEU A 107 19.77 -4.03 4.22
N LEU A 108 21.09 -3.88 4.38
CA LEU A 108 21.70 -2.70 4.98
C LEU A 108 21.31 -1.43 4.21
N GLY A 109 21.35 -1.49 2.87
CA GLY A 109 20.91 -0.39 2.01
C GLY A 109 19.45 0.01 2.26
N ARG A 110 18.53 -0.97 2.32
CA ARG A 110 17.11 -0.72 2.61
C ARG A 110 16.88 -0.16 4.01
N THR A 111 17.60 -0.65 5.02
CA THR A 111 17.55 -0.12 6.38
C THR A 111 18.02 1.33 6.40
N TYR A 112 19.08 1.66 5.66
CA TYR A 112 19.53 3.04 5.52
C TYR A 112 18.55 3.95 4.80
N MET A 113 17.81 3.43 3.82
CA MET A 113 16.71 4.16 3.18
C MET A 113 15.60 4.50 4.18
N GLN A 114 15.20 3.54 5.03
CA GLN A 114 14.19 3.77 6.08
C GLN A 114 14.65 4.81 7.11
N LEU A 115 15.94 4.81 7.44
CA LEU A 115 16.56 5.80 8.33
C LEU A 115 16.86 7.14 7.63
N GLN A 116 16.51 7.29 6.35
CA GLN A 116 16.82 8.46 5.51
C GLN A 116 18.33 8.79 5.41
N ARG A 117 19.20 7.81 5.67
CA ARG A 117 20.66 7.90 5.54
C ARG A 117 21.08 7.58 4.10
N LEU A 118 20.66 8.43 3.15
CA LEU A 118 20.84 8.19 1.71
C LEU A 118 22.30 7.95 1.27
N PRO A 119 23.32 8.68 1.79
CA PRO A 119 24.71 8.41 1.41
C PRO A 119 25.17 7.01 1.82
N ASP A 120 24.75 6.53 2.99
CA ASP A 120 25.12 5.21 3.50
C ASP A 120 24.38 4.11 2.75
N ALA A 121 23.09 4.32 2.45
CA ALA A 121 22.30 3.44 1.61
C ALA A 121 22.95 3.24 0.23
N ARG A 122 23.41 4.34 -0.40
CA ARG A 122 24.10 4.29 -1.69
C ARG A 122 25.35 3.44 -1.62
N ARG A 123 26.18 3.59 -0.58
CA ARG A 123 27.40 2.76 -0.42
C ARG A 123 27.04 1.28 -0.32
N ALA A 124 26.04 0.93 0.48
CA ALA A 124 25.61 -0.44 0.66
C ALA A 124 25.05 -1.06 -0.64
N PHE A 125 24.16 -0.35 -1.35
CA PHE A 125 23.65 -0.84 -2.65
C PHE A 125 24.73 -0.88 -3.73
N THR A 126 25.69 0.03 -3.70
CA THR A 126 26.85 0.00 -4.63
C THR A 126 27.71 -1.23 -4.37
N ALA A 127 27.97 -1.57 -3.10
CA ALA A 127 28.70 -2.78 -2.73
C ALA A 127 27.95 -4.03 -3.22
N ALA A 128 26.64 -4.12 -2.98
CA ALA A 128 25.81 -5.21 -3.48
C ALA A 128 25.90 -5.34 -5.02
N TYR A 129 25.76 -4.22 -5.74
CA TYR A 129 25.79 -4.20 -7.20
C TYR A 129 27.16 -4.55 -7.79
N GLN A 130 28.26 -4.21 -7.11
CA GLN A 130 29.61 -4.55 -7.54
C GLN A 130 29.94 -6.04 -7.35
N LEU A 131 29.40 -6.65 -6.28
CA LEU A 131 29.52 -8.09 -6.04
C LEU A 131 28.68 -8.88 -7.04
N GLU A 132 27.42 -8.49 -7.19
CA GLU A 132 26.47 -9.12 -8.09
C GLU A 132 25.53 -8.07 -8.71
N PRO A 133 25.73 -7.73 -10.00
CA PRO A 133 24.82 -6.83 -10.70
C PRO A 133 23.41 -7.40 -10.73
N SER A 134 22.48 -6.69 -10.10
CA SER A 134 21.07 -7.09 -9.99
C SER A 134 20.14 -5.91 -10.23
N ASN A 135 18.95 -6.19 -10.75
CA ASN A 135 17.91 -5.19 -10.98
C ASN A 135 17.43 -4.56 -9.67
N ASP A 136 17.42 -5.31 -8.56
CA ASP A 136 17.06 -4.78 -7.25
C ASP A 136 18.06 -3.72 -6.75
N ALA A 137 19.37 -3.98 -6.83
CA ALA A 137 20.39 -3.00 -6.47
C ALA A 137 20.39 -1.80 -7.42
N LYS A 138 20.26 -2.05 -8.73
CA LYS A 138 20.19 -1.01 -9.77
C LYS A 138 19.00 -0.07 -9.56
N LEU A 139 17.81 -0.62 -9.32
CA LEU A 139 16.59 0.15 -9.07
C LEU A 139 16.68 0.92 -7.76
N SER A 140 17.30 0.35 -6.73
CA SER A 140 17.51 1.04 -5.45
C SER A 140 18.50 2.20 -5.57
N LEU A 141 19.55 2.09 -6.39
CA LEU A 141 20.46 3.21 -6.70
C LEU A 141 19.73 4.32 -7.47
N ALA A 142 18.93 3.95 -8.47
CA ALA A 142 18.09 4.90 -9.23
C ALA A 142 17.10 5.62 -8.31
N GLU A 143 16.47 4.91 -7.38
CA GLU A 143 15.59 5.49 -6.36
C GLU A 143 16.30 6.55 -5.52
N ILE A 144 17.53 6.30 -5.07
CA ILE A 144 18.32 7.30 -4.32
C ILE A 144 18.57 8.54 -5.19
N ASP A 145 18.94 8.37 -6.47
CA ASP A 145 19.14 9.48 -7.41
C ASP A 145 17.86 10.33 -7.58
N ILE A 146 16.69 9.68 -7.66
CA ILE A 146 15.38 10.34 -7.79
C ILE A 146 14.98 11.08 -6.51
N ILE A 147 15.27 10.51 -5.34
CA ILE A 147 14.99 11.15 -4.04
C ILE A 147 15.84 12.41 -3.86
N GLN A 148 17.12 12.34 -4.25
CA GLN A 148 18.05 13.47 -4.14
C GLN A 148 17.72 14.59 -5.14
N ASP A 149 17.38 14.22 -6.37
CA ASP A 149 16.96 15.16 -7.39
C ASP A 149 15.90 14.51 -8.29
N ARG A 150 14.67 15.00 -8.20
CA ARG A 150 13.55 14.50 -9.01
C ARG A 150 13.78 14.66 -10.51
N ALA A 151 14.63 15.59 -10.95
CA ALA A 151 14.96 15.73 -12.35
C ALA A 151 15.69 14.50 -12.93
N ASN A 152 16.39 13.71 -12.10
CA ASN A 152 17.05 12.47 -12.53
C ASN A 152 16.06 11.42 -13.07
N LEU A 153 14.78 11.54 -12.74
CA LEU A 153 13.74 10.68 -13.28
C LEU A 153 13.60 10.81 -14.82
N GLY A 154 13.96 11.97 -15.38
CA GLY A 154 14.11 12.18 -16.83
C GLY A 154 15.50 11.84 -17.37
N GLY A 155 16.44 11.48 -16.50
CA GLY A 155 17.84 11.20 -16.82
C GLY A 155 18.23 9.73 -16.60
N GLN A 156 19.43 9.50 -16.07
CA GLN A 156 20.01 8.16 -15.89
C GLN A 156 19.17 7.24 -14.99
N ALA A 157 18.58 7.79 -13.92
CA ALA A 157 17.72 7.01 -13.03
C ALA A 157 16.46 6.53 -13.75
N GLY A 158 15.85 7.37 -14.58
CA GLY A 158 14.75 6.98 -15.46
C GLY A 158 15.14 5.86 -16.43
N VAL A 159 16.31 5.96 -17.07
CA VAL A 159 16.83 4.91 -17.95
C VAL A 159 17.01 3.59 -17.20
N ALA A 160 17.55 3.61 -15.99
CA ALA A 160 17.69 2.42 -15.16
C ALA A 160 16.34 1.78 -14.82
N VAL A 161 15.31 2.58 -14.50
CA VAL A 161 13.94 2.11 -14.26
C VAL A 161 13.36 1.43 -15.50
N GLU A 162 13.51 2.03 -16.69
CA GLU A 162 13.02 1.45 -17.94
C GLU A 162 13.72 0.13 -18.29
N GLN A 163 15.03 0.03 -18.03
CA GLN A 163 15.78 -1.21 -18.21
C GLN A 163 15.28 -2.33 -17.29
N VAL A 164 15.01 -2.01 -16.02
CA VAL A 164 14.43 -2.99 -15.10
C VAL A 164 13.03 -3.41 -15.55
N LEU A 165 12.19 -2.48 -16.01
CA LEU A 165 10.86 -2.80 -16.54
C LEU A 165 10.89 -3.69 -17.79
N ALA A 166 11.93 -3.59 -18.61
CA ALA A 166 12.08 -4.43 -19.80
C ALA A 166 12.37 -5.90 -19.44
N GLU A 167 13.09 -6.13 -18.35
CA GLU A 167 13.45 -7.47 -17.86
C GLU A 167 12.43 -8.03 -16.86
N GLU A 168 11.88 -7.17 -16.03
CA GLU A 168 10.91 -7.46 -14.97
C GLU A 168 9.65 -6.60 -15.15
N PRO A 169 8.75 -6.95 -16.09
CA PRO A 169 7.57 -6.13 -16.39
C PRO A 169 6.58 -5.99 -15.23
N ASP A 170 6.70 -6.85 -14.22
CA ASP A 170 5.83 -6.91 -13.04
C ASP A 170 6.51 -6.36 -11.78
N ASN A 171 7.71 -5.77 -11.89
CA ASN A 171 8.37 -5.17 -10.75
C ASN A 171 7.59 -3.94 -10.27
N GLN A 172 6.96 -4.05 -9.10
CA GLN A 172 6.06 -3.02 -8.56
C GLN A 172 6.74 -1.66 -8.39
N LYS A 173 7.99 -1.64 -7.89
CA LYS A 173 8.75 -0.42 -7.69
C LYS A 173 9.12 0.22 -9.04
N ALA A 174 9.51 -0.59 -10.02
CA ALA A 174 9.83 -0.10 -11.35
C ALA A 174 8.58 0.43 -12.07
N LEU A 175 7.41 -0.20 -11.90
CA LEU A 175 6.12 0.30 -12.40
C LEU A 175 5.75 1.65 -11.78
N PHE A 176 6.00 1.82 -10.47
CA PHE A 176 5.75 3.08 -9.77
C PHE A 176 6.60 4.22 -10.35
N TYR A 177 7.93 4.08 -10.31
CA TYR A 177 8.84 5.12 -10.84
C TYR A 177 8.72 5.29 -12.35
N GLY A 178 8.45 4.21 -13.09
CA GLY A 178 8.25 4.25 -14.52
C GLY A 178 7.01 5.04 -14.90
N GLY A 179 5.91 4.93 -14.14
CA GLY A 179 4.75 5.78 -14.34
C GLY A 179 5.06 7.24 -14.00
N MET A 180 5.80 7.52 -12.92
CA MET A 180 6.24 8.89 -12.62
C MET A 180 7.12 9.48 -13.75
N ALA A 181 8.00 8.66 -14.34
CA ALA A 181 8.87 9.08 -15.44
C ALA A 181 8.05 9.37 -16.72
N ALA A 182 7.02 8.55 -16.99
CA ALA A 182 6.07 8.80 -18.08
C ALA A 182 5.30 10.10 -17.88
N MET A 183 4.87 10.39 -16.65
CA MET A 183 4.16 11.62 -16.30
C MET A 183 5.02 12.87 -16.55
N LEU A 184 6.32 12.82 -16.21
CA LEU A 184 7.26 13.91 -16.51
C LEU A 184 7.41 14.17 -18.01
N ARG A 185 7.29 13.11 -18.83
CA ARG A 185 7.32 13.21 -20.30
C ARG A 185 5.98 13.64 -20.91
N GLY A 186 4.91 13.72 -20.11
CA GLY A 186 3.54 13.98 -20.59
C GLY A 186 2.90 12.78 -21.31
N ASP A 187 3.46 11.57 -21.14
CA ASP A 187 2.93 10.35 -21.74
C ASP A 187 1.87 9.73 -20.83
N ASN A 188 0.66 10.32 -20.86
CA ASN A 188 -0.44 9.92 -19.99
C ASN A 188 -0.87 8.46 -20.23
N ASP A 189 -0.84 7.98 -21.47
CA ASP A 189 -1.20 6.60 -21.80
C ASP A 189 -0.30 5.60 -21.06
N MET A 190 1.02 5.88 -21.05
CA MET A 190 1.97 5.02 -20.36
C MET A 190 1.90 5.16 -18.83
N VAL A 191 1.53 6.33 -18.30
CA VAL A 191 1.21 6.49 -16.86
C VAL A 191 0.07 5.56 -16.47
N VAL A 192 -1.04 5.64 -17.20
CA VAL A 192 -2.23 4.82 -16.95
C VAL A 192 -1.90 3.34 -17.03
N ALA A 193 -1.24 2.90 -18.11
CA ALA A 193 -0.88 1.50 -18.30
C ALA A 193 -0.05 0.94 -17.12
N ARG A 194 0.96 1.69 -16.66
CA ARG A 194 1.88 1.24 -15.60
C ARG A 194 1.24 1.24 -14.23
N TRP A 195 0.56 2.32 -13.87
CA TRP A 195 -0.05 2.44 -12.55
C TRP A 195 -1.31 1.60 -12.41
N GLN A 196 -2.08 1.38 -13.48
CA GLN A 196 -3.18 0.43 -13.46
C GLN A 196 -2.68 -1.00 -13.25
N LYS A 197 -1.59 -1.37 -13.93
CA LYS A 197 -0.93 -2.66 -13.73
C LYS A 197 -0.46 -2.83 -12.28
N LEU A 198 0.15 -1.78 -11.71
CA LEU A 198 0.58 -1.77 -10.31
C LEU A 198 -0.61 -1.91 -9.35
N LEU A 199 -1.72 -1.21 -9.58
CA LEU A 199 -2.95 -1.32 -8.78
C LEU A 199 -3.49 -2.76 -8.75
N ASN A 200 -3.45 -3.45 -9.89
CA ASN A 200 -3.88 -4.85 -9.99
C ASN A 200 -2.97 -5.83 -9.21
N MET A 201 -1.80 -5.39 -8.75
CA MET A 201 -0.86 -6.18 -7.95
C MET A 201 -1.02 -5.98 -6.43
N SER A 202 -2.10 -5.33 -5.99
CA SER A 202 -2.38 -5.05 -4.58
C SER A 202 -1.25 -4.31 -3.88
N PRO A 203 -0.90 -3.08 -4.30
CA PRO A 203 0.13 -2.28 -3.66
C PRO A 203 -0.35 -1.84 -2.26
N PRO A 204 0.57 -1.40 -1.37
CA PRO A 204 0.22 -0.87 -0.05
C PRO A 204 -0.81 0.27 -0.15
N ASP A 205 -1.71 0.39 0.83
CA ASP A 205 -2.85 1.33 0.78
C ASP A 205 -2.42 2.78 0.54
N GLN A 206 -1.29 3.20 1.14
CA GLN A 206 -0.73 4.53 0.92
C GLN A 206 -0.34 4.75 -0.56
N ILE A 207 0.26 3.74 -1.20
CA ILE A 207 0.64 3.81 -2.61
C ILE A 207 -0.62 3.76 -3.47
N ARG A 208 -1.56 2.86 -3.17
CA ARG A 208 -2.86 2.78 -3.86
C ARG A 208 -3.56 4.12 -3.92
N ALA A 209 -3.73 4.78 -2.77
CA ALA A 209 -4.39 6.08 -2.68
C ALA A 209 -3.69 7.16 -3.54
N ILE A 210 -2.35 7.17 -3.55
CA ILE A 210 -1.58 8.08 -4.41
C ILE A 210 -1.85 7.79 -5.90
N LEU A 211 -1.80 6.52 -6.30
CA LEU A 211 -2.00 6.14 -7.70
C LEU A 211 -3.42 6.47 -8.19
N GLU A 212 -4.44 6.11 -7.41
CA GLU A 212 -5.84 6.40 -7.74
C GLU A 212 -6.10 7.90 -7.85
N GLN A 213 -5.58 8.70 -6.91
CA GLN A 213 -5.70 10.15 -6.95
C GLN A 213 -5.03 10.75 -8.19
N GLN A 214 -3.88 10.23 -8.60
CA GLN A 214 -3.16 10.75 -9.77
C GLN A 214 -3.83 10.30 -11.08
N LEU A 215 -4.31 9.07 -11.15
CA LEU A 215 -5.05 8.57 -12.32
C LEU A 215 -6.37 9.33 -12.52
N ALA A 216 -7.10 9.62 -11.43
CA ALA A 216 -8.32 10.43 -11.48
C ALA A 216 -8.06 11.85 -12.05
N GLN A 217 -6.93 12.47 -11.71
CA GLN A 217 -6.53 13.77 -12.26
C GLN A 217 -6.21 13.71 -13.76
N LEU A 218 -5.77 12.56 -14.26
CA LEU A 218 -5.48 12.33 -15.68
C LEU A 218 -6.72 11.93 -16.49
N GLY A 219 -7.90 11.87 -15.86
CA GLY A 219 -9.13 11.39 -16.49
C GLY A 219 -9.15 9.86 -16.69
N ALA A 220 -8.19 9.15 -16.10
CA ALA A 220 -8.11 7.70 -16.12
C ALA A 220 -8.86 7.13 -14.91
N ALA A 221 -10.13 6.82 -15.13
CA ALA A 221 -10.86 5.97 -14.20
C ALA A 221 -10.25 4.56 -14.20
N PRO A 222 -10.21 3.85 -13.05
CA PRO A 222 -9.88 2.43 -13.03
C PRO A 222 -10.82 1.66 -13.98
N PRO A 223 -10.36 0.57 -14.62
CA PRO A 223 -11.15 -0.17 -15.59
C PRO A 223 -12.41 -0.70 -14.90
N ALA A 224 -13.53 -0.29 -15.49
CA ALA A 224 -14.86 -0.69 -15.12
C ALA A 224 -15.04 -2.20 -15.28
N GLU A 225 -15.36 -2.88 -14.18
CA GLU A 225 -16.40 -3.90 -14.26
C GLU A 225 -17.75 -3.18 -14.33
N ALA A 226 -18.44 -3.43 -15.43
CA ALA A 226 -19.82 -3.05 -15.75
C ALA A 226 -20.10 -1.55 -16.03
N LEU A 227 -20.10 -1.27 -17.33
CA LEU A 227 -20.94 -0.25 -17.98
C LEU A 227 -22.34 -0.21 -17.36
N VAL A 228 -22.68 0.90 -16.70
CA VAL A 228 -24.02 1.47 -16.79
C VAL A 228 -23.86 2.98 -16.98
N GLU A 229 -24.57 3.46 -17.98
CA GLU A 229 -24.55 4.79 -18.53
C GLU A 229 -24.73 5.91 -17.50
N GLU A 230 -24.09 7.02 -17.82
CA GLU A 230 -24.34 8.37 -17.34
C GLU A 230 -25.85 8.66 -17.13
N ARG A 231 -26.27 8.69 -15.86
CA ARG A 231 -27.40 9.49 -15.37
C ARG A 231 -27.13 9.89 -13.92
N VAL A 232 -27.10 11.20 -13.70
CA VAL A 232 -27.15 11.83 -12.39
C VAL A 232 -28.50 11.47 -11.74
N GLU A 233 -28.47 10.71 -10.64
CA GLU A 233 -29.48 10.66 -9.59
C GLU A 233 -28.75 10.37 -8.25
N PRO A 234 -29.11 11.04 -7.14
CA PRO A 234 -28.33 11.05 -5.92
C PRO A 234 -28.76 9.90 -5.01
N VAL A 235 -27.94 8.85 -4.87
CA VAL A 235 -28.08 7.91 -3.75
C VAL A 235 -26.72 7.68 -3.12
N GLY A 236 -26.40 8.58 -2.21
CA GLY A 236 -25.59 8.23 -1.06
C GLY A 236 -26.09 9.11 0.09
N SER A 237 -26.10 8.57 1.29
CA SER A 237 -26.39 9.34 2.50
C SER A 237 -25.38 10.48 2.65
N GLY A 238 -25.84 11.72 2.74
CA GLY A 238 -24.96 12.87 2.99
C GLY A 238 -25.57 14.19 2.55
N ILE A 239 -25.20 15.26 3.25
CA ILE A 239 -25.68 16.62 2.99
C ILE A 239 -24.83 17.21 1.85
N ALA A 240 -25.47 17.58 0.75
CA ALA A 240 -24.83 18.32 -0.33
C ALA A 240 -24.72 19.79 0.05
N VAL A 241 -23.53 20.38 -0.10
CA VAL A 241 -23.23 21.75 0.32
C VAL A 241 -22.54 22.48 -0.82
N SER A 242 -23.09 23.62 -1.23
CA SER A 242 -22.52 24.51 -2.23
C SER A 242 -21.87 25.68 -1.49
N VAL A 243 -20.56 25.83 -1.62
CA VAL A 243 -19.80 26.86 -0.91
C VAL A 243 -19.33 27.92 -1.91
N SER A 244 -19.68 29.17 -1.63
CA SER A 244 -19.25 30.34 -2.37
C SER A 244 -18.55 31.34 -1.43
N ILE A 245 -17.86 32.33 -2.01
CA ILE A 245 -17.18 33.41 -1.27
C ILE A 245 -17.54 34.74 -1.92
N THR A 246 -17.70 35.79 -1.10
CA THR A 246 -17.92 37.14 -1.58
C THR A 246 -16.71 37.67 -2.35
N ASP A 247 -16.96 38.57 -3.31
CA ASP A 247 -15.90 39.15 -4.16
C ASP A 247 -14.85 39.89 -3.32
N GLU A 248 -15.27 40.53 -2.23
CA GLU A 248 -14.44 41.30 -1.31
C GLU A 248 -13.45 40.44 -0.52
N LEU A 249 -13.85 39.22 -0.13
CA LEU A 249 -13.02 38.30 0.63
C LEU A 249 -12.20 37.37 -0.25
N ARG A 250 -12.54 37.25 -1.54
CA ARG A 250 -11.83 36.38 -2.50
C ARG A 250 -10.35 36.77 -2.65
N GLU A 251 -10.03 38.06 -2.56
CA GLU A 251 -8.64 38.55 -2.65
C GLU A 251 -7.80 38.23 -1.41
N GLN A 252 -8.43 37.88 -0.28
CA GLN A 252 -7.76 37.53 0.97
C GLN A 252 -7.44 36.03 1.08
N VAL A 253 -7.87 35.24 0.10
CA VAL A 253 -7.59 33.80 0.01
C VAL A 253 -6.14 33.60 -0.46
N GLY A 254 -5.28 33.11 0.43
CA GLY A 254 -3.89 32.82 0.13
C GLY A 254 -3.72 31.69 -0.90
N ALA A 255 -2.58 31.67 -1.59
CA ALA A 255 -2.28 30.69 -2.64
C ALA A 255 -2.34 29.21 -2.17
N ASN A 256 -2.13 28.97 -0.87
CA ASN A 256 -2.17 27.65 -0.24
C ASN A 256 -3.33 27.50 0.76
N ALA A 257 -4.33 28.37 0.68
CA ALA A 257 -5.46 28.37 1.59
C ALA A 257 -6.30 27.08 1.47
N VAL A 258 -6.73 26.59 2.63
CA VAL A 258 -7.49 25.35 2.76
C VAL A 258 -8.91 25.67 3.16
N LEU A 259 -9.89 25.09 2.46
CA LEU A 259 -11.29 25.14 2.83
C LEU A 259 -11.63 23.94 3.73
N PHE A 260 -12.18 24.21 4.90
CA PHE A 260 -12.71 23.23 5.83
C PHE A 260 -14.23 23.37 5.89
N LEU A 261 -14.95 22.32 5.51
CA LEU A 261 -16.38 22.21 5.75
C LEU A 261 -16.58 21.36 7.01
N LEU A 262 -17.13 21.96 8.05
CA LEU A 262 -17.29 21.37 9.37
C LEU A 262 -18.77 21.19 9.66
N ALA A 263 -19.15 20.03 10.18
CA ALA A 263 -20.50 19.79 10.68
C ALA A 263 -20.48 19.72 12.21
N ARG A 264 -21.30 20.53 12.86
CA ARG A 264 -21.46 20.62 14.31
C ARG A 264 -22.91 20.43 14.70
N GLN A 265 -23.11 20.10 15.97
CA GLN A 265 -24.44 20.16 16.56
C GLN A 265 -24.69 21.58 17.06
N PRO A 266 -25.83 22.21 16.70
CA PRO A 266 -26.18 23.53 17.21
C PRO A 266 -26.16 23.56 18.74
N ASP A 267 -25.67 24.67 19.32
CA ASP A 267 -25.63 24.93 20.77
C ASP A 267 -24.84 23.93 21.64
N VAL A 268 -24.05 23.04 21.03
CA VAL A 268 -23.21 22.08 21.75
C VAL A 268 -21.72 22.41 21.51
N PRO A 269 -21.00 22.94 22.51
CA PRO A 269 -19.57 23.17 22.38
C PRO A 269 -18.82 21.84 22.30
N GLY A 270 -17.92 21.72 21.32
CA GLY A 270 -17.14 20.51 21.14
C GLY A 270 -16.47 20.41 19.77
N PRO A 271 -15.69 19.34 19.53
CA PRO A 271 -15.11 19.07 18.22
C PRO A 271 -16.21 18.81 17.18
N PRO A 272 -15.96 19.11 15.89
CA PRO A 272 -16.91 18.83 14.82
C PRO A 272 -17.21 17.33 14.72
N ILE A 273 -18.45 17.02 14.36
CA ILE A 273 -18.94 15.64 14.19
C ILE A 273 -18.33 15.05 12.91
N ALA A 274 -18.26 15.85 11.86
CA ALA A 274 -17.60 15.50 10.62
C ALA A 274 -16.83 16.70 10.06
N ALA A 275 -15.79 16.43 9.29
CA ALA A 275 -15.00 17.46 8.62
C ALA A 275 -14.58 17.00 7.24
N VAL A 276 -14.73 17.89 6.26
CA VAL A 276 -14.26 17.71 4.88
C VAL A 276 -13.24 18.79 4.58
N ARG A 277 -12.12 18.39 3.96
CA ARG A 277 -11.04 19.28 3.56
C ARG A 277 -11.02 19.42 2.05
N ALA A 278 -11.01 20.65 1.55
CA ALA A 278 -10.91 20.99 0.14
C ALA A 278 -9.94 22.16 -0.08
N SER A 279 -9.62 22.47 -1.35
CA SER A 279 -8.81 23.65 -1.67
C SER A 279 -9.69 24.89 -1.77
N ALA A 280 -9.31 25.98 -1.09
CA ALA A 280 -10.06 27.25 -1.18
C ALA A 280 -9.99 27.88 -2.58
N ARG A 281 -9.03 27.48 -3.42
CA ARG A 281 -8.93 27.94 -4.82
C ARG A 281 -10.02 27.37 -5.73
N GLN A 282 -10.73 26.35 -5.28
CA GLN A 282 -11.81 25.74 -6.06
C GLN A 282 -13.15 26.46 -5.82
N LEU A 283 -13.21 27.51 -5.00
CA LEU A 283 -14.43 28.27 -4.76
C LEU A 283 -14.88 29.07 -6.01
N PRO A 284 -16.18 29.05 -6.36
CA PRO A 284 -17.27 28.31 -5.71
C PRO A 284 -17.22 26.81 -6.01
N THR A 285 -17.48 25.97 -5.00
CA THR A 285 -17.39 24.50 -5.11
C THR A 285 -18.57 23.81 -4.43
N SER A 286 -18.95 22.63 -4.93
CA SER A 286 -19.93 21.76 -4.29
C SER A 286 -19.22 20.61 -3.58
N LEU A 287 -19.46 20.48 -2.27
CA LEU A 287 -18.92 19.46 -1.40
C LEU A 287 -20.06 18.60 -0.86
N ARG A 288 -19.73 17.38 -0.45
CA ARG A 288 -20.66 16.52 0.28
C ARG A 288 -20.06 16.15 1.62
N ILE A 289 -20.86 16.25 2.68
CA ILE A 289 -20.48 15.83 4.02
C ILE A 289 -21.42 14.70 4.48
N SER A 290 -20.84 13.60 4.92
CA SER A 290 -21.56 12.36 5.26
C SER A 290 -20.96 11.68 6.49
N ASP A 291 -21.58 10.58 6.92
CA ASP A 291 -21.10 9.77 8.05
C ASP A 291 -19.70 9.19 7.80
N ASP A 292 -19.29 9.01 6.54
CA ASP A 292 -17.93 8.58 6.17
C ASP A 292 -16.86 9.61 6.51
N ASN A 293 -17.28 10.85 6.77
CA ASN A 293 -16.41 11.96 7.17
C ASN A 293 -16.44 12.22 8.69
N ALA A 294 -17.07 11.33 9.47
CA ALA A 294 -17.23 11.49 10.90
C ALA A 294 -15.88 11.35 11.64
N MET A 295 -15.59 12.30 12.53
CA MET A 295 -14.35 12.34 13.33
C MET A 295 -14.52 11.69 14.72
N VAL A 296 -15.75 11.39 15.14
CA VAL A 296 -16.06 10.84 16.47
C VAL A 296 -16.85 9.53 16.32
N ALA A 297 -16.25 8.42 16.77
CA ALA A 297 -16.90 7.12 16.77
C ALA A 297 -18.18 7.15 17.63
N GLY A 298 -19.32 6.76 17.05
CA GLY A 298 -20.62 6.67 17.74
C GLY A 298 -21.51 7.92 17.66
N ARG A 299 -21.12 8.98 16.94
CA ARG A 299 -22.01 10.08 16.54
C ARG A 299 -22.02 10.24 15.03
N THR A 300 -23.17 10.01 14.41
CA THR A 300 -23.37 10.12 12.96
C THR A 300 -24.20 11.35 12.61
N LEU A 301 -23.96 11.94 11.45
CA LEU A 301 -24.75 13.04 10.91
C LEU A 301 -26.17 12.60 10.56
N SER A 302 -26.32 11.35 10.09
CA SER A 302 -27.61 10.73 9.79
C SER A 302 -28.57 10.64 10.99
N GLY A 303 -28.04 10.70 12.21
CA GLY A 303 -28.83 10.64 13.45
C GLY A 303 -29.32 11.99 13.97
N LEU A 304 -28.97 13.11 13.32
CA LEU A 304 -29.23 14.47 13.80
C LEU A 304 -30.38 15.13 13.04
N GLN A 305 -31.28 15.80 13.78
CA GLN A 305 -32.39 16.56 13.19
C GLN A 305 -31.96 17.93 12.66
N SER A 306 -30.88 18.48 13.19
CA SER A 306 -30.32 19.77 12.80
C SER A 306 -28.80 19.73 12.88
N VAL A 307 -28.12 20.26 11.87
CA VAL A 307 -26.67 20.31 11.78
C VAL A 307 -26.25 21.74 11.42
N GLU A 308 -25.36 22.31 12.22
CA GLU A 308 -24.69 23.56 11.88
C GLU A 308 -23.52 23.24 10.94
N LEU A 309 -23.55 23.78 9.73
CA LEU A 309 -22.51 23.63 8.73
C LEU A 309 -21.70 24.92 8.69
N VAL A 310 -20.39 24.80 8.90
CA VAL A 310 -19.46 25.92 8.88
C VAL A 310 -18.42 25.69 7.79
N ALA A 311 -18.38 26.57 6.80
CA ALA A 311 -17.33 26.61 5.79
C ALA A 311 -16.28 27.63 6.23
N ARG A 312 -15.02 27.20 6.42
CA ARG A 312 -13.93 28.07 6.83
C ARG A 312 -12.73 27.95 5.89
N VAL A 313 -12.24 29.08 5.40
CA VAL A 313 -10.98 29.18 4.67
C VAL A 313 -9.88 29.59 5.64
N SER A 314 -8.90 28.70 5.81
CA SER A 314 -7.71 28.98 6.60
C SER A 314 -6.47 29.14 5.73
N ASN A 315 -5.82 30.29 5.88
CA ASN A 315 -4.52 30.59 5.25
C ASN A 315 -3.35 29.92 6.01
N GLY A 316 -3.51 29.67 7.31
CA GLY A 316 -2.52 29.01 8.17
C GLY A 316 -2.53 27.48 8.09
N GLY A 317 -3.50 26.89 7.39
CA GLY A 317 -3.58 25.45 7.12
C GLY A 317 -4.08 24.58 8.29
N GLY A 318 -4.37 25.18 9.44
CA GLY A 318 -4.86 24.48 10.63
C GLY A 318 -6.39 24.28 10.64
N PRO A 319 -6.90 23.18 11.22
CA PRO A 319 -8.34 22.94 11.37
C PRO A 319 -8.96 23.65 12.59
N ILE A 320 -8.17 24.40 13.36
CA ILE A 320 -8.63 25.24 14.49
C ILE A 320 -8.85 26.66 13.98
N ALA A 321 -9.90 27.34 14.47
CA ALA A 321 -10.17 28.72 14.10
C ALA A 321 -9.02 29.62 14.53
N ALA A 322 -8.50 30.41 13.60
CA ALA A 322 -7.51 31.44 13.87
C ALA A 322 -8.06 32.81 13.45
N SER A 323 -7.63 33.86 14.14
CA SER A 323 -7.93 35.25 13.76
C SER A 323 -7.47 35.51 12.31
N GLY A 324 -8.36 36.08 11.50
CA GLY A 324 -8.15 36.31 10.08
C GLY A 324 -8.56 35.15 9.16
N ASP A 325 -9.06 34.02 9.68
CA ASP A 325 -9.72 33.00 8.85
C ASP A 325 -11.05 33.54 8.31
N LEU A 326 -11.41 33.19 7.08
CA LEU A 326 -12.68 33.59 6.48
C LEU A 326 -13.70 32.48 6.72
N TYR A 327 -14.94 32.80 7.09
CA TYR A 327 -15.95 31.79 7.33
C TYR A 327 -17.36 32.21 6.89
N GLY A 328 -18.22 31.19 6.76
CA GLY A 328 -19.65 31.32 6.59
C GLY A 328 -20.34 30.12 7.22
N GLU A 329 -21.55 30.31 7.71
CA GLU A 329 -22.29 29.28 8.45
C GLU A 329 -23.76 29.23 8.07
N VAL A 330 -24.34 28.03 8.16
CA VAL A 330 -25.76 27.81 7.92
C VAL A 330 -26.25 26.64 8.77
N ILE A 331 -27.52 26.69 9.17
CA ILE A 331 -28.17 25.57 9.86
C ILE A 331 -28.96 24.77 8.83
N TRP A 332 -28.62 23.50 8.69
CA TRP A 332 -29.36 22.53 7.90
C TRP A 332 -30.29 21.69 8.79
N ASN A 333 -31.55 21.51 8.39
CA ASN A 333 -32.50 20.66 9.10
C ASN A 333 -32.87 19.43 8.26
N ALA A 334 -32.97 18.27 8.91
CA ALA A 334 -33.35 17.02 8.27
C ALA A 334 -34.80 17.01 7.76
N SER A 335 -35.66 17.93 8.23
CA SER A 335 -37.01 18.14 7.71
C SER A 335 -37.04 18.89 6.37
N ASP A 336 -35.93 19.52 5.98
CA ASP A 336 -35.78 20.22 4.70
C ASP A 336 -35.36 19.20 3.62
N GLU A 337 -36.14 18.13 3.45
CA GLU A 337 -35.98 17.11 2.38
C GLU A 337 -36.37 17.69 1.01
N SER A 338 -35.63 18.68 0.56
CA SER A 338 -35.42 18.89 -0.87
C SER A 338 -33.99 18.45 -1.13
N GLY A 339 -33.75 17.52 -2.05
CA GLY A 339 -32.40 17.11 -2.47
C GLY A 339 -31.56 18.22 -3.11
N ALA A 340 -31.88 19.48 -2.83
CA ALA A 340 -31.12 20.67 -3.17
C ALA A 340 -29.89 20.79 -2.27
N ALA A 341 -28.79 21.26 -2.85
CA ALA A 341 -27.59 21.57 -2.10
C ALA A 341 -27.84 22.75 -1.15
N VAL A 342 -27.26 22.68 0.05
CA VAL A 342 -27.27 23.77 1.02
C VAL A 342 -26.23 24.80 0.59
N ASP A 343 -26.66 26.02 0.30
CA ASP A 343 -25.75 27.10 -0.06
C ASP A 343 -25.14 27.74 1.20
N ILE A 344 -23.81 27.82 1.24
CA ILE A 344 -23.03 28.55 2.24
C ILE A 344 -22.26 29.65 1.52
N MET A 345 -22.43 30.89 1.97
CA MET A 345 -21.66 32.03 1.52
C MET A 345 -20.63 32.39 2.59
N ILE A 346 -19.35 32.42 2.21
CA ILE A 346 -18.26 32.91 3.05
C ILE A 346 -18.23 34.43 2.92
N ASP A 347 -18.68 35.10 3.96
CA ASP A 347 -18.85 36.55 4.04
C ASP A 347 -18.32 37.15 5.36
N GLN A 348 -17.83 36.33 6.29
CA GLN A 348 -17.32 36.76 7.59
C GLN A 348 -15.82 36.47 7.77
N ILE A 349 -15.20 37.19 8.70
CA ILE A 349 -13.80 37.01 9.13
C ILE A 349 -13.81 36.68 10.61
N VAL A 350 -13.07 35.66 11.02
CA VAL A 350 -12.86 35.32 12.42
C VAL A 350 -12.03 36.43 13.06
N GLU A 351 -12.57 37.08 14.09
CA GLU A 351 -11.87 38.13 14.85
C GLU A 351 -10.70 37.59 15.69
#